data_AF-A0A426XL74-F1
#
_entry.id   AF-A0A426XL74-F1
#
_cell.length_a   1.000
_cell.length_b   1.000
_cell.length_c   1.000
_cell.angle_alpha   90.00
_cell.angle_beta   90.00
_cell.angle_gamma   90.00
#
_symmetry.space_group_name_H-M   'P 1'
#
loop_
_entity.id
_entity.type
_entity.pdbx_description
1 polymer ?
#
loop_
_entity_poly.entity_id
_entity_poly.type
_entity_poly.pdbx_seq_one_letter_code
_entity_poly.pdbx_strand_id
1 'polypeptide(L)'
;MDDELLQAVKDLESARAELLGQAVAWYKGSLGFKEGLKRMGRVTYEYGYRVALARFRARYPDADIKKDPFTIHPEDDLVPIER
;
A
#
# COMPACT_ATOMS: atom_id res chain seq x y z
N MET A 1 44.03 16.74 15.25
CA MET A 1 43.84 16.15 13.91
C MET A 1 42.86 14.98 13.98
N ASP A 2 43.04 14.02 14.88
CA ASP A 2 42.12 12.86 14.97
C ASP A 2 40.70 13.21 15.46
N ASP A 3 40.57 14.17 16.39
CA ASP A 3 39.25 14.59 16.91
C ASP A 3 38.39 15.31 15.86
N GLU A 4 39.04 16.06 14.96
CA GLU A 4 38.38 16.77 13.86
C GLU A 4 37.90 15.79 12.77
N LEU A 5 38.71 14.76 12.48
CA LEU A 5 38.33 13.68 11.58
C LEU A 5 37.16 12.88 12.16
N LEU A 6 37.19 12.57 13.46
CA LEU A 6 36.11 11.88 14.15
C LEU A 6 34.80 12.69 14.12
N GLN A 7 34.89 14.02 14.27
CA GLN A 7 33.73 14.91 14.17
C GLN A 7 33.16 14.92 12.75
N ALA A 8 34.00 15.06 11.72
CA ALA A 8 33.57 15.06 10.33
C ALA A 8 32.87 13.76 9.91
N VAL A 9 33.32 12.60 10.42
CA VAL A 9 32.65 11.31 10.17
C VAL A 9 31.26 11.27 10.79
N LYS A 10 31.09 11.75 12.02
CA LYS A 10 29.77 11.82 12.69
C LYS A 10 28.82 12.75 11.96
N ASP A 11 29.31 13.89 11.50
CA ASP A 11 28.50 14.86 10.77
C ASP A 11 28.06 14.30 9.41
N LEU A 12 28.94 13.55 8.72
CA LEU A 12 28.61 12.85 7.48
C LEU A 12 27.55 11.76 7.69
N GLU A 13 27.66 10.96 8.76
CA GLU A 13 26.66 9.94 9.10
C GLU A 13 25.30 10.58 9.40
N SER A 14 25.28 11.69 10.15
CA SER A 14 24.07 12.45 10.45
C SER A 14 23.42 12.99 9.18
N ALA A 15 24.21 13.66 8.32
CA ALA A 15 23.72 14.21 7.05
C ALA A 15 23.15 13.11 6.14
N ARG A 16 23.75 11.92 6.12
CA ARG A 16 23.23 10.77 5.38
C ARG A 16 21.90 10.27 5.93
N ALA A 17 21.75 10.20 7.25
CA ALA A 17 20.50 9.80 7.89
C ALA A 17 19.36 10.79 7.59
N GLU A 18 19.65 12.10 7.62
CA GLU A 18 18.68 13.14 7.24
C GLU A 18 18.25 13.01 5.77
N LEU A 19 19.21 12.80 4.87
CA LEU A 19 18.94 12.67 3.43
C LEU A 19 18.09 11.43 3.13
N LEU A 20 18.36 10.30 3.79
CA LEU A 20 17.53 9.10 3.71
C LEU A 20 16.12 9.35 4.24
N GLY A 21 15.99 10.05 5.37
CA GLY A 21 14.70 10.44 5.94
C GLY A 21 13.87 11.27 4.96
N GLN A 22 14.50 12.25 4.30
CA GLN A 22 13.87 13.06 3.27
C GLN A 22 13.45 12.21 2.06
N ALA A 23 14.33 11.36 1.53
CA ALA A 23 14.01 10.49 0.39
C ALA A 23 12.81 9.58 0.67
N VAL A 24 12.72 9.01 1.88
CA VAL A 24 11.56 8.21 2.31
C VAL A 24 10.29 9.05 2.40
N ALA A 25 10.37 10.27 2.96
CA ALA A 25 9.23 11.16 3.05
C ALA A 25 8.71 11.55 1.64
N TRP A 26 9.61 11.87 0.72
CA TRP A 26 9.30 12.12 -0.69
C TRP A 26 8.64 10.92 -1.36
N TYR A 27 9.21 9.73 -1.19
CA TYR A 27 8.64 8.50 -1.74
C TYR A 27 7.23 8.22 -1.21
N LYS A 28 7.02 8.31 0.11
CA LYS A 28 5.70 8.15 0.73
C LYS A 28 4.70 9.23 0.29
N GLY A 29 5.20 10.42 -0.03
CA GLY A 29 4.40 11.53 -0.56
C GLY A 29 3.96 11.34 -2.02
N SER A 30 4.68 10.51 -2.78
CA SER A 30 4.46 10.30 -4.21
C SER A 30 3.09 9.71 -4.53
N LEU A 31 2.56 10.04 -5.72
CA LEU A 31 1.28 9.53 -6.21
C LEU A 31 1.31 8.00 -6.35
N GLY A 32 2.40 7.44 -6.88
CA GLY A 32 2.56 6.00 -7.06
C GLY A 32 2.49 5.21 -5.76
N PHE A 33 3.08 5.73 -4.67
CA PHE A 33 2.98 5.09 -3.35
C PHE A 33 1.55 5.10 -2.82
N LYS A 34 0.86 6.24 -2.89
CA LYS A 34 -0.55 6.37 -2.45
C LYS A 34 -1.49 5.48 -3.25
N GLU A 35 -1.30 5.40 -4.57
CA GLU A 35 -2.10 4.53 -5.44
C GLU A 35 -1.79 3.05 -5.19
N GLY A 36 -0.52 2.73 -4.93
CA GLY A 36 -0.10 1.41 -4.47
C GLY A 36 -0.81 0.99 -3.17
N LEU A 37 -0.93 1.90 -2.19
CA LEU A 37 -1.68 1.65 -0.95
C LEU A 37 -3.16 1.35 -1.21
N LYS A 38 -3.83 2.11 -2.08
CA LYS A 38 -5.23 1.83 -2.46
C LYS A 38 -5.38 0.44 -3.09
N ARG A 39 -4.44 0.08 -3.99
CA ARG A 39 -4.44 -1.24 -4.63
C ARG A 39 -4.20 -2.36 -3.62
N MET A 40 -3.25 -2.20 -2.71
CA MET A 40 -3.00 -3.19 -1.65
C MET A 40 -4.18 -3.34 -0.70
N GLY A 41 -4.80 -2.23 -0.27
CA GLY A 41 -6.01 -2.24 0.55
C GLY A 41 -7.18 -2.96 -0.12
N ARG A 42 -7.32 -2.81 -1.45
CA ARG A 42 -8.31 -3.54 -2.23
C ARG A 42 -8.05 -5.05 -2.23
N VAL A 43 -6.80 -5.47 -2.48
CA VAL A 43 -6.44 -6.90 -2.51
C VAL A 43 -6.69 -7.57 -1.16
N THR A 44 -6.31 -6.91 -0.06
CA THR A 44 -6.53 -7.46 1.29
C THR A 44 -8.02 -7.51 1.65
N TYR A 45 -8.79 -6.48 1.28
CA TYR A 45 -10.24 -6.47 1.42
C TYR A 45 -10.90 -7.61 0.64
N GLU A 46 -10.58 -7.75 -0.65
CA GLU A 46 -11.16 -8.75 -1.54
C GLU A 46 -10.87 -10.17 -1.04
N TYR A 47 -9.63 -10.43 -0.63
CA TYR A 47 -9.28 -11.72 -0.05
C TYR A 47 -10.05 -12.00 1.24
N GLY A 48 -10.09 -11.03 2.16
CA GLY A 48 -10.85 -11.14 3.41
C GLY A 48 -12.34 -11.38 3.17
N TYR A 49 -12.92 -10.68 2.20
CA TYR A 49 -14.31 -10.84 1.79
C TYR A 49 -14.57 -12.25 1.24
N ARG A 50 -13.73 -12.77 0.33
CA ARG A 50 -13.88 -14.13 -0.21
C ARG A 50 -13.83 -15.19 0.90
N VAL A 51 -12.92 -15.05 1.87
CA VAL A 51 -12.83 -15.98 3.02
C VAL A 51 -14.05 -15.88 3.91
N ALA A 52 -14.49 -14.67 4.27
CA ALA A 52 -15.69 -14.45 5.09
C ALA A 52 -16.95 -15.00 4.40
N LEU A 53 -17.06 -14.77 3.08
CA LEU A 53 -18.15 -15.25 2.24
C LEU A 53 -18.22 -16.78 2.20
N ALA A 54 -17.08 -17.45 2.00
CA ALA A 54 -17.02 -18.91 2.01
C ALA A 54 -17.47 -19.48 3.37
N ARG A 55 -17.01 -18.88 4.46
CA ARG A 55 -17.40 -19.27 5.83
C ARG A 55 -18.89 -19.04 6.08
N PHE A 56 -19.43 -17.91 5.62
CA PHE A 56 -20.83 -17.59 5.76
C PHE A 56 -21.72 -18.58 5.00
N ARG A 57 -21.39 -18.87 3.73
CA ARG A 57 -22.11 -19.85 2.90
C ARG A 57 -22.07 -21.27 3.48
N ALA A 58 -20.95 -21.67 4.08
CA ALA A 58 -20.85 -22.96 4.76
C ALA A 58 -21.79 -23.05 5.99
N ARG A 59 -22.07 -21.92 6.65
CA ARG A 59 -22.93 -21.87 7.84
C ARG A 59 -24.40 -21.62 7.50
N TYR A 60 -24.68 -20.89 6.42
CA TYR A 60 -26.02 -20.51 5.98
C TYR A 60 -26.15 -20.72 4.46
N PRO A 61 -26.41 -21.96 4.01
CA PRO A 61 -26.44 -22.29 2.58
C PRO A 61 -27.56 -21.56 1.82
N ASP A 62 -28.68 -21.29 2.48
CA ASP A 62 -29.89 -20.70 1.85
C ASP A 62 -29.98 -19.18 2.01
N ALA A 63 -28.98 -18.54 2.61
CA ALA A 63 -28.99 -17.10 2.82
C ALA A 63 -28.62 -16.34 1.53
N ASP A 64 -29.47 -15.39 1.14
CA ASP A 64 -29.17 -14.48 0.04
C ASP A 64 -28.12 -13.44 0.43
N ILE A 65 -27.16 -13.19 -0.45
CA ILE A 65 -26.00 -12.33 -0.18
C ILE A 65 -25.96 -11.23 -1.22
N LYS A 66 -26.11 -9.99 -0.77
CA LYS A 66 -26.01 -8.81 -1.62
C LYS A 66 -24.63 -8.73 -2.29
N LYS A 67 -24.62 -8.32 -3.57
CA LYS A 67 -23.41 -8.14 -4.37
C LYS A 67 -22.44 -7.17 -3.67
N ASP A 68 -21.17 -7.55 -3.65
CA ASP A 68 -20.09 -6.75 -3.07
C ASP A 68 -20.00 -5.38 -3.77
N PRO A 69 -20.12 -4.26 -3.03
CA PRO A 69 -19.98 -2.92 -3.61
C PRO A 69 -18.60 -2.63 -4.21
N PHE A 70 -17.59 -3.46 -3.94
CA PHE A 70 -16.24 -3.35 -4.51
C PHE A 70 -15.95 -4.36 -5.65
N THR A 71 -16.95 -5.12 -6.11
CA THR A 71 -16.79 -5.94 -7.33
C THR A 71 -16.73 -5.04 -8.56
N ILE A 72 -15.52 -4.82 -9.06
CA ILE A 72 -15.22 -4.23 -10.37
C ILE A 72 -16.06 -4.97 -11.40
N HIS A 73 -16.92 -4.23 -12.09
CA HIS A 73 -17.66 -4.81 -13.20
C HIS A 73 -16.69 -4.91 -14.39
N PRO A 74 -16.85 -5.89 -15.31
CA PRO A 74 -16.02 -5.94 -16.51
C PRO A 74 -16.06 -4.64 -17.35
N GLU A 75 -17.04 -3.76 -17.11
CA GLU A 75 -17.09 -2.40 -17.66
C GLU A 75 -16.00 -1.45 -17.08
N ASP A 76 -15.58 -1.65 -15.82
CA ASP A 76 -14.58 -0.82 -15.14
C ASP A 76 -13.13 -1.17 -15.58
N ASP A 77 -12.92 -2.37 -16.12
CA ASP A 77 -11.65 -2.82 -16.75
C ASP A 77 -11.44 -2.21 -18.16
N LEU A 78 -12.46 -1.54 -18.72
CA LEU A 78 -12.37 -0.86 -20.02
C LEU A 78 -11.81 0.56 -19.92
N VAL A 79 -11.50 1.05 -18.71
CA VAL A 79 -10.82 2.33 -18.55
C VAL A 79 -9.34 2.13 -18.85
N PRO A 80 -8.81 2.67 -19.97
CA PRO A 80 -7.40 2.52 -20.27
C PRO A 80 -6.60 3.21 -19.16
N ILE A 81 -5.62 2.49 -18.61
CA ILE A 81 -4.59 3.11 -17.78
C ILE A 81 -3.75 3.93 -18.75
N GLU A 82 -4.06 5.22 -18.89
CA GLU A 82 -3.17 6.17 -19.56
C GLU A 82 -1.80 6.09 -18.87
N ARG A 83 -0.79 5.73 -19.67
CA ARG A 83 0.60 5.63 -19.24
C ARG A 83 1.28 6.99 -19.30
#